data_AF-A0A496BZ83-F1
#
_entry.id   AF-A0A496BZ83-F1
#
_cell.length_a   1.000
_cell.length_b   1.000
_cell.length_c   1.000
_cell.angle_alpha   90.00
_cell.angle_beta   90.00
_cell.angle_gamma   90.00
#
_symmetry.space_group_name_H-M   'P 1'
#
loop_
_entity.id
_entity.type
_entity.pdbx_description
1 polymer ?
#
loop_
_entity_poly.entity_id
_entity_poly.type
_entity_poly.pdbx_seq_one_letter_code
_entity_poly.pdbx_strand_id
1 'polypeptide(L)'
;MIKKRYIWGMDILTVYMISIMVLVPVYSAVSCGMVVGLSLRDCLSREERDLKRILLVYLSVSATGWLVTFCYQFYPSLFVRLNVVCLLCFVLPSIFFYRIVRFLTRLGEPEEFPPIHYLVPGLLALAMLVWSCFVPFDVRLEIVRGKAEVIPAGYEWYTRFFTLKPLLRVVFGLLYYILTLALLVSYYKRARRKDTLVRGPAGWVIFLVGVSIASLLSSVLPTFIPRSRFYYSLWTAVVSCGIALQHVLLSYHVIRREYCLYVLRRESPPSSSGETDAGDVRLRRSHSGKLTQRRFERFFREHKPFLRPGYKMTDLVEDLDVNRTVLSAFINQTYGMNFNRYLNRFRLRELDRLRSHPANQGKSVSSLIGQVGFKDFRTYSHAVVAEREAAAGKREPKEEGGTA
;
A
#
# COMPACT_ATOMS: atom_id res chain seq x y z
N MET A 1 10.70 -31.82 40.54
CA MET A 1 11.81 -30.90 40.88
C MET A 1 12.69 -30.59 39.64
N ILE A 2 12.08 -30.20 38.51
CA ILE A 2 12.78 -29.96 37.21
C ILE A 2 12.31 -28.60 36.66
N LYS A 3 12.53 -27.51 37.41
CA LYS A 3 11.97 -26.18 37.06
C LYS A 3 13.03 -25.08 36.87
N LYS A 4 14.33 -25.39 36.94
CA LYS A 4 15.38 -24.34 36.95
C LYS A 4 16.62 -24.55 36.07
N ARG A 5 16.82 -25.69 35.41
CA ARG A 5 18.16 -26.05 34.91
C ARG A 5 18.58 -25.50 33.54
N TYR A 6 17.68 -25.02 32.69
CA TYR A 6 18.05 -24.61 31.32
C TYR A 6 18.17 -23.11 31.08
N ILE A 7 17.49 -22.26 31.86
CA ILE A 7 17.65 -20.80 31.76
C ILE A 7 18.99 -20.37 32.39
N TRP A 8 19.52 -21.14 33.33
CA TRP A 8 20.79 -20.87 34.03
C TRP A 8 22.05 -21.38 33.29
N GLY A 9 21.92 -21.96 32.09
CA GLY A 9 23.06 -22.43 31.29
C GLY A 9 23.38 -21.57 30.07
N MET A 10 22.59 -20.53 29.79
CA MET A 10 22.85 -19.57 28.71
C MET A 10 23.44 -18.30 29.29
N ASP A 11 24.49 -17.78 28.65
CA ASP A 11 25.05 -16.48 28.98
C ASP A 11 23.94 -15.41 28.93
N ILE A 12 23.95 -14.48 29.89
CA ILE A 12 22.97 -13.40 30.00
C ILE A 12 22.92 -12.59 28.70
N LEU A 13 24.09 -12.34 28.09
CA LEU A 13 24.20 -11.64 26.81
C LEU A 13 23.41 -12.33 25.70
N THR A 14 23.47 -13.66 25.66
CA THR A 14 22.73 -14.47 24.68
C THR A 14 21.22 -14.30 24.84
N VAL A 15 20.73 -14.34 26.08
CA VAL A 15 19.30 -14.19 26.38
C VAL A 15 18.79 -12.82 25.90
N TYR A 16 19.57 -11.77 26.13
CA TYR A 16 19.27 -10.43 25.62
C TYR A 16 19.25 -10.38 24.10
N MET A 17 20.26 -10.95 23.43
CA MET A 17 20.34 -10.95 21.96
C MET A 17 19.13 -11.64 21.32
N ILE A 18 18.75 -12.83 21.80
CA ILE A 18 17.57 -13.55 21.29
C ILE A 18 16.29 -12.74 21.52
N SER A 19 16.15 -12.16 22.72
CA SER A 19 15.00 -11.33 23.07
C SER A 19 14.86 -10.14 22.11
N ILE A 20 15.96 -9.42 21.87
CA ILE A 20 16.00 -8.26 20.97
C ILE A 20 15.63 -8.69 19.55
N MET A 21 16.25 -9.74 19.01
CA MET A 21 16.01 -10.17 17.63
C MET A 21 14.55 -10.56 17.37
N VAL A 22 13.90 -11.25 18.32
CA VAL A 22 12.49 -11.64 18.18
C VAL A 22 11.55 -10.44 18.38
N LEU A 23 11.94 -9.43 19.16
CA LEU A 23 11.13 -8.24 19.42
C LEU A 23 11.26 -7.15 18.34
N VAL A 24 12.34 -7.11 17.56
CA VAL A 24 12.51 -6.14 16.46
C VAL A 24 11.32 -6.15 15.47
N PRO A 25 10.85 -7.31 14.98
CA PRO A 25 9.63 -7.38 14.17
C PRO A 25 8.36 -6.92 14.90
N VAL A 26 8.26 -7.12 16.22
CA VAL A 26 7.13 -6.63 17.04
C VAL A 26 7.13 -5.10 17.07
N TYR A 27 8.24 -4.48 17.43
CA TYR A 27 8.35 -3.03 17.52
C TYR A 27 8.13 -2.35 16.16
N SER A 28 8.70 -2.90 15.09
CA SER A 28 8.48 -2.38 13.73
C SER A 28 7.02 -2.49 13.29
N ALA A 29 6.35 -3.61 13.56
CA ALA A 29 4.94 -3.80 13.21
C ALA A 29 4.02 -2.86 14.01
N VAL A 30 4.26 -2.69 15.32
CA VAL A 30 3.49 -1.78 16.18
C VAL A 30 3.71 -0.32 15.78
N SER A 31 4.96 0.11 15.59
CA SER A 31 5.26 1.49 15.21
C SER A 31 4.69 1.83 13.83
N CYS A 32 4.86 0.95 12.83
CA CYS A 32 4.24 1.09 11.53
C CYS A 32 2.71 1.11 11.63
N GLY A 33 2.14 0.25 12.47
CA GLY A 33 0.70 0.19 12.71
C GLY A 33 0.15 1.49 13.30
N MET A 34 0.86 2.09 14.25
CA MET A 34 0.49 3.41 14.81
C MET A 34 0.50 4.49 13.73
N VAL A 35 1.56 4.56 12.92
CA VAL A 35 1.66 5.56 11.84
C VAL A 35 0.57 5.36 10.78
N VAL A 36 0.33 4.11 10.34
CA VAL A 36 -0.75 3.80 9.39
C VAL A 36 -2.11 4.15 9.99
N GLY A 37 -2.33 3.85 11.27
CA GLY A 37 -3.55 4.18 12.00
C GLY A 37 -3.84 5.67 12.06
N LEU A 38 -2.83 6.50 12.35
CA LEU A 38 -2.95 7.95 12.31
C LEU A 38 -3.30 8.44 10.89
N SER A 39 -2.66 7.84 9.87
CA SER A 39 -2.92 8.19 8.46
C SER A 39 -4.31 7.80 7.94
N LEU A 40 -5.13 7.06 8.71
CA LEU A 40 -6.52 6.77 8.34
C LEU A 40 -7.39 8.04 8.30
N ARG A 41 -7.00 9.07 9.08
CA ARG A 41 -7.69 10.37 9.09
C ARG A 41 -7.48 11.14 7.77
N ASP A 42 -6.35 10.92 7.11
CA ASP A 42 -5.95 11.62 5.88
C ASP A 42 -6.42 10.90 4.60
N CYS A 43 -7.23 9.84 4.70
CA CYS A 43 -7.72 9.08 3.54
C CYS A 43 -8.65 9.91 2.65
N LEU A 44 -8.33 10.01 1.36
CA LEU A 44 -9.17 10.71 0.37
C LEU A 44 -10.27 9.81 -0.21
N SER A 45 -10.05 8.48 -0.26
CA SER A 45 -10.99 7.52 -0.82
C SER A 45 -11.33 6.40 0.17
N ARG A 46 -12.51 5.77 -0.02
CA ARG A 46 -12.91 4.57 0.73
C ARG A 46 -11.92 3.41 0.48
N GLU A 47 -11.46 3.29 -0.76
CA GLU A 47 -10.47 2.31 -1.16
C GLU A 47 -9.14 2.45 -0.42
N GLU A 48 -8.61 3.67 -0.30
CA GLU A 48 -7.39 3.91 0.48
C GLU A 48 -7.58 3.53 1.95
N ARG A 49 -8.77 3.80 2.51
CA ARG A 49 -9.11 3.44 3.89
C ARG A 49 -9.16 1.92 4.06
N ASP A 50 -9.75 1.20 3.11
CA ASP A 50 -9.83 -0.26 3.16
C ASP A 50 -8.46 -0.91 3.01
N LEU A 51 -7.60 -0.42 2.10
CA LEU A 51 -6.21 -0.85 1.99
C LEU A 51 -5.44 -0.66 3.31
N LYS A 52 -5.55 0.51 3.93
CA LYS A 52 -4.90 0.79 5.20
C LYS A 52 -5.44 -0.08 6.33
N ARG A 53 -6.74 -0.40 6.35
CA ARG A 53 -7.33 -1.35 7.30
C ARG A 53 -6.77 -2.76 7.11
N ILE A 54 -6.67 -3.24 5.88
CA ILE A 54 -6.07 -4.55 5.57
C ILE A 54 -4.60 -4.57 6.02
N LEU A 55 -3.86 -3.49 5.75
CA LEU A 55 -2.47 -3.34 6.20
C LEU A 55 -2.36 -3.35 7.74
N LEU A 56 -3.26 -2.67 8.45
CA LEU A 56 -3.27 -2.70 9.91
C LEU A 56 -3.49 -4.11 10.45
N VAL A 57 -4.43 -4.86 9.87
CA VAL A 57 -4.66 -6.26 10.26
C VAL A 57 -3.41 -7.10 9.99
N TYR A 58 -2.76 -6.92 8.84
CA TYR A 58 -1.49 -7.59 8.53
C TYR A 58 -0.40 -7.29 9.58
N LEU A 59 -0.21 -6.00 9.93
CA LEU A 59 0.78 -5.59 10.93
C LEU A 59 0.43 -6.12 12.33
N SER A 60 -0.84 -6.12 12.72
CA SER A 60 -1.29 -6.69 14.00
C SER A 60 -1.06 -8.21 14.08
N VAL A 61 -1.36 -8.94 13.02
CA VAL A 61 -1.10 -10.39 12.95
C VAL A 61 0.41 -10.66 12.99
N SER A 62 1.22 -9.86 12.28
CA SER A 62 2.68 -9.98 12.31
C SER A 62 3.24 -9.73 13.72
N ALA A 63 2.85 -8.60 14.36
CA ALA A 63 3.25 -8.26 15.73
C ALA A 63 2.89 -9.38 16.72
N THR A 64 1.66 -9.90 16.61
CA THR A 64 1.18 -10.99 17.47
C THR A 64 1.97 -12.28 17.23
N GLY A 65 2.27 -12.64 15.98
CA GLY A 65 3.06 -13.84 15.67
C GLY A 65 4.47 -13.80 16.25
N TRP A 66 5.13 -12.65 16.17
CA TRP A 66 6.46 -12.47 16.75
C TRP A 66 6.42 -12.41 18.28
N LEU A 67 5.41 -11.79 18.88
CA LEU A 67 5.20 -11.81 20.33
C LEU A 67 4.93 -13.24 20.84
N VAL A 68 4.14 -14.02 20.11
CA VAL A 68 3.89 -15.45 20.43
C VAL A 68 5.18 -16.25 20.33
N THR A 69 6.05 -15.96 19.36
CA THR A 69 7.38 -16.58 19.23
C THR A 69 8.27 -16.23 20.42
N PHE A 70 8.20 -14.99 20.92
CA PHE A 70 8.87 -14.59 22.17
C PHE A 70 8.31 -15.37 23.37
N CYS A 71 6.99 -15.50 23.49
CA CYS A 71 6.36 -16.30 24.54
C CYS A 71 6.75 -17.77 24.48
N TYR A 72 6.93 -18.35 23.30
CA TYR A 72 7.40 -19.73 23.14
C TYR A 72 8.76 -19.95 23.83
N GLN A 73 9.68 -19.00 23.68
CA GLN A 73 11.03 -19.09 24.22
C GLN A 73 11.11 -18.79 25.72
N PHE A 74 10.39 -17.76 26.20
CA PHE A 74 10.54 -17.25 27.57
C PHE A 74 9.39 -17.59 28.51
N TYR A 75 8.18 -17.78 27.99
CA TYR A 75 6.95 -17.97 28.78
C TYR A 75 6.10 -19.14 28.24
N PRO A 76 6.59 -20.40 28.33
CA PRO A 76 5.94 -21.55 27.72
C PRO A 76 4.51 -21.79 28.22
N SER A 77 4.22 -21.46 29.49
CA SER A 77 2.86 -21.55 30.05
C SER A 77 1.87 -20.60 29.36
N LEU A 78 2.32 -19.41 28.97
CA LEU A 78 1.50 -18.45 28.24
C LEU A 78 1.33 -18.89 26.78
N PHE A 79 2.40 -19.42 26.16
CA PHE A 79 2.34 -19.95 24.80
C PHE A 79 1.29 -21.06 24.62
N VAL A 80 1.14 -21.96 25.60
CA VAL A 80 0.09 -23.00 25.58
C VAL A 80 -1.30 -22.39 25.42
N ARG A 81 -1.58 -21.26 26.07
CA ARG A 81 -2.88 -20.55 25.93
C ARG A 81 -3.01 -19.85 24.58
N LEU A 82 -1.89 -19.38 24.03
CA LEU A 82 -1.82 -18.71 22.71
C LEU A 82 -1.68 -19.70 21.55
N ASN A 83 -1.87 -21.01 21.77
CA ASN A 83 -1.63 -22.05 20.77
C ASN A 83 -2.40 -21.83 19.45
N VAL A 84 -3.68 -21.46 19.55
CA VAL A 84 -4.54 -21.21 18.37
C VAL A 84 -4.12 -19.92 17.66
N VAL A 85 -3.80 -18.88 18.43
CA VAL A 85 -3.28 -17.61 17.90
C VAL A 85 -1.97 -17.85 17.15
N CYS A 86 -1.11 -18.72 17.66
CA CYS A 86 0.13 -19.14 17.00
C CYS A 86 -0.16 -19.73 15.61
N LEU A 87 -1.09 -20.70 15.52
CA LEU A 87 -1.45 -21.31 14.24
C LEU A 87 -1.95 -20.26 13.23
N LEU A 88 -2.84 -19.37 13.65
CA LEU A 88 -3.36 -18.29 12.80
C LEU A 88 -2.24 -17.35 12.33
N CYS A 89 -1.32 -16.96 13.22
CA CYS A 89 -0.19 -16.10 12.88
C CYS A 89 0.84 -16.77 11.94
N PHE A 90 0.87 -18.10 11.86
CA PHE A 90 1.71 -18.82 10.91
C PHE A 90 1.13 -18.84 9.49
N VAL A 91 -0.20 -18.72 9.36
CA VAL A 91 -0.92 -18.88 8.08
C VAL A 91 -1.41 -17.55 7.51
N LEU A 92 -2.01 -16.69 8.34
CA LEU A 92 -2.67 -15.46 7.89
C LEU A 92 -1.73 -14.41 7.24
N PRO A 93 -0.46 -14.22 7.66
CA PRO A 93 0.39 -13.20 7.04
C PRO A 93 0.58 -13.35 5.54
N SER A 94 0.74 -14.57 5.01
CA SER A 94 0.90 -14.79 3.57
C SER A 94 -0.38 -14.48 2.79
N ILE A 95 -1.54 -14.80 3.37
CA ILE A 95 -2.87 -14.50 2.81
C ILE A 95 -3.08 -12.99 2.74
N PHE A 96 -2.82 -12.28 3.84
CA PHE A 96 -2.94 -10.83 3.88
C PHE A 96 -1.95 -10.13 2.97
N PHE A 97 -0.71 -10.61 2.89
CA PHE A 97 0.29 -10.08 1.96
C PHE A 97 -0.18 -10.20 0.51
N TYR A 98 -0.67 -11.37 0.10
CA TYR A 98 -1.28 -11.57 -1.23
C TYR A 98 -2.46 -10.63 -1.45
N ARG A 99 -3.37 -10.51 -0.47
CA ARG A 99 -4.54 -9.62 -0.55
C ARG A 99 -4.12 -8.16 -0.73
N ILE A 100 -3.10 -7.69 0.01
CA ILE A 100 -2.53 -6.35 -0.15
C ILE A 100 -2.00 -6.18 -1.57
N VAL A 101 -1.14 -7.07 -2.05
CA VAL A 101 -0.58 -6.96 -3.42
C VAL A 101 -1.67 -7.00 -4.49
N ARG A 102 -2.72 -7.83 -4.30
CA ARG A 102 -3.88 -7.86 -5.18
C ARG A 102 -4.65 -6.55 -5.18
N PHE A 103 -4.83 -5.93 -4.02
CA PHE A 103 -5.41 -4.60 -3.91
C PHE A 103 -4.58 -3.57 -4.66
N LEU A 104 -3.25 -3.62 -4.54
CA LEU A 104 -2.35 -2.67 -5.19
C LEU A 104 -2.30 -2.82 -6.72
N THR A 105 -2.53 -4.03 -7.24
CA THR A 105 -2.41 -4.36 -8.67
C THR A 105 -3.74 -4.34 -9.43
N ARG A 106 -4.86 -4.03 -8.76
CA ARG A 106 -6.18 -3.94 -9.40
C ARG A 106 -6.27 -2.72 -10.31
N LEU A 107 -6.79 -2.92 -11.52
CA LEU A 107 -6.92 -1.89 -12.56
C LEU A 107 -8.26 -1.14 -12.45
N GLY A 108 -8.63 -0.73 -11.22
CA GLY A 108 -9.92 -0.07 -10.94
C GLY A 108 -11.12 -1.02 -10.86
N GLU A 109 -10.89 -2.33 -10.88
CA GLU A 109 -11.92 -3.34 -10.58
C GLU A 109 -12.18 -3.41 -9.06
N PRO A 110 -13.42 -3.70 -8.62
CA PRO A 110 -13.75 -3.85 -7.20
C PRO A 110 -12.91 -4.98 -6.57
N GLU A 111 -12.53 -4.81 -5.30
CA GLU A 111 -11.87 -5.89 -4.56
C GLU A 111 -12.89 -6.96 -4.17
N GLU A 112 -12.97 -8.00 -4.99
CA GLU A 112 -13.64 -9.24 -4.62
C GLU A 112 -12.62 -10.23 -4.07
N PHE A 113 -12.40 -10.19 -2.76
CA PHE A 113 -11.60 -11.19 -2.06
C PHE A 113 -12.53 -12.20 -1.37
N PRO A 114 -12.75 -13.39 -1.96
CA PRO A 114 -13.73 -14.33 -1.44
C PRO A 114 -13.32 -14.85 -0.05
N PRO A 115 -14.26 -14.99 0.89
CA PRO A 115 -13.96 -15.43 2.26
C PRO A 115 -13.42 -16.87 2.34
N ILE A 116 -13.51 -17.64 1.25
CA ILE A 116 -12.99 -19.02 1.15
C ILE A 116 -11.50 -19.12 1.48
N HIS A 117 -10.71 -18.07 1.21
CA HIS A 117 -9.29 -18.02 1.55
C HIS A 117 -9.04 -18.12 3.07
N TYR A 118 -10.01 -17.72 3.90
CA TYR A 118 -9.95 -17.78 5.36
C TYR A 118 -10.63 -19.02 5.95
N LEU A 119 -11.39 -19.78 5.13
CA LEU A 119 -12.13 -20.95 5.60
C LEU A 119 -11.18 -22.04 6.11
N VAL A 120 -10.19 -22.45 5.32
CA VAL A 120 -9.24 -23.51 5.71
C VAL A 120 -8.42 -23.12 6.95
N PRO A 121 -7.81 -21.92 7.04
CA PRO A 121 -7.15 -21.47 8.27
C PRO A 121 -8.10 -21.45 9.48
N GLY A 122 -9.36 -21.04 9.29
CA GLY A 122 -10.39 -21.01 10.32
C GLY A 122 -10.75 -22.41 10.84
N LEU A 123 -10.95 -23.37 9.93
CA LEU A 123 -11.22 -24.77 10.29
C LEU A 123 -10.05 -25.41 11.02
N LEU A 124 -8.81 -25.16 10.60
CA LEU A 124 -7.61 -25.64 11.31
C LEU A 124 -7.49 -25.03 12.71
N ALA A 125 -7.78 -23.74 12.85
CA ALA A 125 -7.78 -23.07 14.15
C ALA A 125 -8.88 -23.61 15.07
N LEU A 126 -10.09 -23.84 14.55
CA LEU A 126 -11.20 -24.44 15.29
C LEU A 126 -10.88 -25.86 15.74
N ALA A 127 -10.35 -26.70 14.84
CA ALA A 127 -9.91 -28.06 15.17
C ALA A 127 -8.84 -28.04 16.27
N MET A 128 -7.85 -27.14 16.18
CA MET A 128 -6.83 -26.96 17.21
C MET A 128 -7.42 -26.52 18.54
N LEU A 129 -8.37 -25.58 18.53
CA LEU A 129 -9.03 -25.09 19.74
C LEU A 129 -9.82 -26.20 20.43
N VAL A 130 -10.70 -26.87 19.70
CA VAL A 130 -11.57 -27.93 20.21
C VAL A 130 -10.74 -29.08 20.74
N TRP A 131 -9.75 -29.56 19.97
CA TRP A 131 -8.89 -30.66 20.43
C TRP A 131 -8.07 -30.26 21.66
N SER A 132 -7.57 -29.01 21.71
CA SER A 132 -6.84 -28.49 22.87
C SER A 132 -7.69 -28.45 24.16
N CYS A 133 -9.02 -28.39 24.08
CA CYS A 133 -9.90 -28.44 25.26
C CYS A 133 -9.94 -29.84 25.90
N PHE A 134 -9.73 -30.91 25.12
CA PHE A 134 -9.74 -32.29 25.61
C PHE A 134 -8.36 -32.77 26.11
N VAL A 135 -7.30 -31.97 25.92
CA VAL A 135 -5.94 -32.33 26.34
C VAL A 135 -5.55 -31.58 27.64
N PRO A 136 -5.11 -32.29 28.70
CA PRO A 136 -4.67 -31.66 29.94
C PRO A 136 -3.60 -30.58 29.72
N PHE A 137 -3.61 -29.55 30.57
CA PHE A 137 -2.65 -28.44 30.46
C PHE A 137 -1.19 -28.89 30.61
N ASP A 138 -0.92 -29.82 31.52
CA ASP A 138 0.44 -30.31 31.78
C ASP A 138 1.05 -31.04 30.59
N VAL A 139 0.25 -31.86 29.89
CA VAL A 139 0.66 -32.54 28.65
C VAL A 139 0.99 -31.52 27.56
N ARG A 140 0.15 -30.49 27.38
CA ARG A 140 0.42 -29.41 26.40
C ARG A 140 1.68 -28.62 26.76
N LEU A 141 1.91 -28.38 28.04
CA LEU A 141 3.09 -27.70 28.53
C LEU A 141 4.36 -28.53 28.35
N GLU A 142 4.27 -29.85 28.51
CA GLU A 142 5.36 -30.79 28.27
C GLU A 142 5.80 -30.76 26.80
N ILE A 143 4.86 -30.79 25.85
CA ILE A 143 5.15 -30.69 24.40
C ILE A 143 5.92 -29.40 24.08
N VAL A 144 5.52 -28.27 24.69
CA VAL A 144 6.16 -26.96 24.48
C VAL A 144 7.54 -26.90 25.12
N ARG A 145 7.69 -27.38 26.36
CA ARG A 145 8.99 -27.40 27.07
C ARG A 145 9.98 -28.36 26.43
N GLY A 146 9.49 -29.50 25.95
CA GLY A 146 10.24 -30.47 25.16
C GLY A 146 10.52 -29.98 23.74
N LYS A 147 10.17 -28.72 23.40
CA LYS A 147 10.42 -28.08 22.11
C LYS A 147 10.00 -28.93 20.91
N ALA A 148 8.87 -29.65 21.02
CA ALA A 148 8.38 -30.57 19.99
C ALA A 148 9.24 -31.81 19.69
N GLU A 149 10.24 -32.11 20.52
CA GLU A 149 11.06 -33.34 20.44
C GLU A 149 10.51 -34.45 21.35
N VAL A 150 9.74 -34.08 22.37
CA VAL A 150 9.08 -35.01 23.30
C VAL A 150 7.65 -35.28 22.81
N ILE A 151 7.29 -36.56 22.69
CA ILE A 151 5.94 -37.03 22.35
C ILE A 151 5.38 -37.76 23.57
N PRO A 152 4.44 -37.14 24.31
CA PRO A 152 3.80 -37.81 25.45
C PRO A 152 2.99 -39.03 25.01
N ALA A 153 3.17 -40.15 25.71
CA ALA A 153 2.45 -41.40 25.44
C ALA A 153 0.93 -41.18 25.51
N GLY A 154 0.19 -41.71 24.53
CA GLY A 154 -1.27 -41.53 24.42
C GLY A 154 -1.73 -40.22 23.77
N TYR A 155 -0.83 -39.27 23.51
CA TYR A 155 -1.15 -37.99 22.86
C TYR A 155 -0.36 -37.76 21.56
N GLU A 156 0.05 -38.84 20.90
CA GLU A 156 0.92 -38.81 19.71
C GLU A 156 0.30 -37.99 18.57
N TRP A 157 -0.95 -38.27 18.22
CA TRP A 157 -1.67 -37.59 17.14
C TRP A 157 -1.85 -36.10 17.41
N TYR A 158 -2.24 -35.75 18.64
CA TYR A 158 -2.35 -34.35 19.05
C TYR A 158 -0.99 -33.65 18.98
N THR A 159 0.08 -34.31 19.42
CA THR A 159 1.44 -33.75 19.36
C THR A 159 1.89 -33.53 17.90
N ARG A 160 1.61 -34.48 17.01
CA ARG A 160 1.89 -34.31 15.57
C ARG A 160 1.10 -33.13 14.99
N PHE A 161 -0.19 -33.03 15.29
CA PHE A 161 -1.00 -31.90 14.85
C PHE A 161 -0.53 -30.56 15.43
N PHE A 162 -0.13 -30.54 16.71
CA PHE A 162 0.43 -29.36 17.38
C PHE A 162 1.72 -28.88 16.72
N THR A 163 2.55 -29.80 16.25
CA THR A 163 3.87 -29.52 15.66
C THR A 163 3.81 -29.24 14.16
N LEU A 164 2.64 -29.39 13.52
CA LEU A 164 2.42 -29.09 12.10
C LEU A 164 2.51 -27.58 11.75
N LYS A 165 2.45 -26.66 12.73
CA LYS A 165 2.35 -25.21 12.46
C LYS A 165 3.44 -24.66 11.52
N PRO A 166 4.74 -24.98 11.69
CA PRO A 166 5.78 -24.52 10.75
C PRO A 166 5.58 -25.08 9.34
N LEU A 167 5.15 -26.33 9.20
CA LEU A 167 4.83 -26.93 7.90
C LEU A 167 3.66 -26.19 7.24
N LEU A 168 2.59 -25.88 7.99
CA LEU A 168 1.47 -25.08 7.48
C LEU A 168 1.93 -23.70 6.99
N ARG A 169 2.84 -23.03 7.72
CA ARG A 169 3.43 -21.77 7.24
C ARG A 169 4.13 -21.93 5.91
N VAL A 170 4.88 -23.01 5.70
CA VAL A 170 5.57 -23.29 4.43
C VAL A 170 4.56 -23.53 3.31
N VAL A 171 3.58 -24.42 3.52
CA VAL A 171 2.57 -24.77 2.51
C VAL A 171 1.75 -23.55 2.09
N PHE A 172 1.18 -22.81 3.06
CA PHE A 172 0.40 -21.60 2.77
C PHE A 172 1.29 -20.48 2.23
N GLY A 173 2.52 -20.34 2.74
CA GLY A 173 3.48 -19.36 2.24
C GLY A 173 3.79 -19.57 0.76
N LEU A 174 4.15 -20.79 0.36
CA LEU A 174 4.43 -21.14 -1.03
C LEU A 174 3.22 -20.90 -1.92
N LEU A 175 2.04 -21.39 -1.51
CA LEU A 175 0.80 -21.22 -2.28
C LEU A 175 0.51 -19.74 -2.57
N TYR A 176 0.48 -18.89 -1.54
CA TYR A 176 0.12 -17.49 -1.71
C TYR A 176 1.24 -16.65 -2.33
N TYR A 177 2.51 -16.99 -2.16
CA TYR A 177 3.60 -16.31 -2.86
C TYR A 177 3.66 -16.67 -4.34
N ILE A 178 3.37 -17.93 -4.72
CA ILE A 178 3.20 -18.30 -6.14
C ILE A 178 2.03 -17.52 -6.75
N LEU A 179 0.89 -17.45 -6.06
CA LEU A 179 -0.25 -16.63 -6.51
C LEU A 179 0.12 -15.14 -6.64
N THR A 180 0.90 -14.62 -5.71
CA THR A 180 1.40 -13.23 -5.73
C THR A 180 2.30 -13.01 -6.96
N LEU A 181 3.26 -13.90 -7.21
CA LEU A 181 4.13 -13.82 -8.38
C LEU A 181 3.36 -13.94 -9.70
N ALA A 182 2.43 -14.90 -9.80
CA ALA A 182 1.57 -15.07 -10.96
C ALA A 182 0.72 -13.82 -11.24
N LEU A 183 0.23 -13.17 -10.18
CA LEU A 183 -0.49 -11.91 -10.26
C LEU A 183 0.39 -10.77 -10.76
N LEU A 184 1.60 -10.60 -10.21
CA LEU A 184 2.56 -9.59 -10.69
C LEU A 184 2.94 -9.81 -12.15
N VAL A 185 3.22 -11.05 -12.56
CA VAL A 185 3.56 -11.39 -13.95
C VAL A 185 2.39 -11.05 -14.88
N SER A 186 1.18 -11.41 -14.49
CA SER A 186 -0.04 -11.09 -15.25
C SER A 186 -0.26 -9.58 -15.35
N TYR A 187 -0.02 -8.86 -14.27
CA TYR A 187 -0.07 -7.40 -14.22
C TYR A 187 0.95 -6.77 -15.19
N TYR A 188 2.22 -7.15 -15.12
CA TYR A 188 3.27 -6.61 -16.01
C TYR A 188 3.07 -6.99 -17.48
N LYS A 189 2.59 -8.20 -17.77
CA LYS A 189 2.23 -8.60 -19.15
C LYS A 189 1.09 -7.73 -19.70
N ARG A 190 0.06 -7.43 -18.89
CA ARG A 190 -1.05 -6.55 -19.28
C ARG A 190 -0.61 -5.10 -19.45
N ALA A 191 0.23 -4.60 -18.55
CA ALA A 191 0.80 -3.26 -18.60
C ALA A 191 1.65 -3.00 -19.85
N ARG A 192 2.36 -4.02 -20.35
CA ARG A 192 3.21 -3.91 -21.55
C ARG A 192 2.44 -3.99 -22.88
N ARG A 193 1.22 -4.57 -22.89
CA ARG A 193 0.40 -4.73 -24.10
C ARG A 193 -0.49 -3.54 -24.44
N LYS A 194 -0.87 -2.72 -23.47
CA LYS A 194 -1.70 -1.53 -23.69
C LYS A 194 -0.78 -0.30 -23.72
N ASP A 195 -0.97 0.61 -24.68
CA ASP A 195 -0.38 1.97 -24.74
C ASP A 195 -0.90 2.88 -23.60
N THR A 196 -1.00 2.30 -22.41
CA THR A 196 -1.35 2.95 -21.18
C THR A 196 -0.07 3.41 -20.53
N LEU A 197 -0.03 4.69 -20.12
CA LEU A 197 1.03 5.27 -19.30
C LEU A 197 1.03 4.62 -17.91
N VAL A 198 1.47 3.37 -17.83
CA VAL A 198 1.69 2.67 -16.57
C VAL A 198 2.98 3.24 -15.99
N ARG A 199 2.89 3.82 -14.79
CA ARG A 199 4.06 4.22 -14.00
C ARG A 199 4.98 2.99 -13.92
N GLY A 200 6.28 3.17 -14.19
CA GLY A 200 7.25 2.09 -14.38
C GLY A 200 7.22 0.98 -13.31
N PRO A 201 7.81 -0.18 -13.60
CA PRO A 201 7.62 -1.38 -12.79
C PRO A 201 7.87 -1.11 -11.31
N ALA A 202 6.91 -1.53 -10.47
CA ALA A 202 6.98 -1.41 -9.02
C ALA A 202 8.01 -2.40 -8.46
N GLY A 203 9.30 -2.14 -8.73
CA GLY A 203 10.42 -2.97 -8.31
C GLY A 203 10.45 -3.20 -6.80
N TRP A 204 9.91 -2.25 -6.02
CA TRP A 204 9.74 -2.40 -4.57
C TRP A 204 8.82 -3.57 -4.20
N VAL A 205 7.76 -3.87 -4.96
CA VAL A 205 6.87 -5.02 -4.67
C VAL A 205 7.61 -6.34 -4.91
N ILE A 206 8.41 -6.42 -5.97
CA ILE A 206 9.24 -7.60 -6.26
C ILE A 206 10.26 -7.81 -5.13
N PHE A 207 10.89 -6.72 -4.67
CA PHE A 207 11.80 -6.76 -3.53
C PHE A 207 11.08 -7.28 -2.26
N LEU A 208 9.88 -6.79 -1.94
CA LEU A 208 9.10 -7.28 -0.79
C LEU A 208 8.71 -8.76 -0.90
N VAL A 209 8.35 -9.22 -2.10
CA VAL A 209 8.09 -10.65 -2.35
C VAL A 209 9.36 -11.46 -2.12
N GLY A 210 10.52 -10.97 -2.58
CA GLY A 210 11.83 -11.61 -2.34
C GLY A 210 12.16 -11.74 -0.85
N VAL A 211 11.99 -10.66 -0.07
CA VAL A 211 12.17 -10.68 1.40
C VAL A 211 11.20 -11.67 2.07
N SER A 212 9.95 -11.70 1.61
CA SER A 212 8.92 -12.62 2.14
C SER A 212 9.26 -14.10 1.87
N ILE A 213 9.80 -14.41 0.68
CA ILE A 213 10.27 -15.76 0.32
C ILE A 213 11.50 -16.13 1.15
N ALA A 214 12.47 -15.23 1.29
CA ALA A 214 13.66 -15.47 2.12
C ALA A 214 13.28 -15.75 3.59
N SER A 215 12.31 -15.01 4.13
CA SER A 215 11.74 -15.25 5.46
C SER A 215 11.04 -16.61 5.58
N LEU A 216 10.36 -17.06 4.52
CA LEU A 216 9.72 -18.37 4.48
C LEU A 216 10.75 -19.50 4.50
N LEU A 217 11.78 -19.40 3.67
CA LEU A 217 12.88 -20.39 3.62
C LEU A 217 13.60 -20.47 4.96
N SER A 218 13.78 -19.33 5.63
CA SER A 218 14.33 -19.29 6.99
C SER A 218 13.52 -20.12 7.99
N SER A 219 12.20 -20.25 7.81
CA SER A 219 11.34 -21.03 8.70
C SER A 219 11.49 -22.54 8.53
N VAL A 220 12.11 -23.00 7.43
CA VAL A 220 12.39 -24.41 7.14
C VAL A 220 13.71 -24.86 7.75
N LEU A 221 14.69 -23.96 7.84
CA LEU A 221 16.06 -24.24 8.33
C LEU A 221 16.13 -24.92 9.71
N PRO A 222 15.27 -24.60 10.70
CA PRO A 222 15.27 -25.28 12.00
C PRO A 222 14.86 -26.77 11.95
N THR A 223 14.43 -27.27 10.78
CA THR A 223 14.15 -28.69 10.54
C THR A 223 15.42 -29.48 10.22
N PHE A 224 16.41 -28.81 9.64
CA PHE A 224 17.69 -29.42 9.21
C PHE A 224 18.84 -29.10 10.18
N ILE A 225 18.70 -28.05 10.99
CA ILE A 225 19.72 -27.58 11.93
C ILE A 225 19.12 -27.59 13.34
N PRO A 226 19.85 -28.07 14.37
CA PRO A 226 19.37 -28.03 15.75
C PRO A 226 18.90 -26.63 16.13
N ARG A 227 17.68 -26.54 16.66
CA ARG A 227 17.00 -25.27 16.97
C ARG A 227 17.83 -24.36 17.86
N SER A 228 18.70 -24.92 18.70
CA SER A 228 19.65 -24.16 19.51
C SER A 228 20.55 -23.29 18.65
N ARG A 229 21.32 -23.83 17.69
CA ARG A 229 22.29 -23.08 16.85
C ARG A 229 21.63 -22.03 15.95
N PHE A 230 20.39 -22.28 15.52
CA PHE A 230 19.68 -21.40 14.60
C PHE A 230 19.40 -20.00 15.19
N TYR A 231 18.99 -19.92 16.46
CA TYR A 231 18.71 -18.64 17.12
C TYR A 231 19.97 -17.77 17.30
N TYR A 232 21.17 -18.34 17.25
CA TYR A 232 22.45 -17.61 17.36
C TYR A 232 23.02 -17.16 16.02
N SER A 233 22.44 -17.61 14.91
CA SER A 233 22.99 -17.32 13.59
C SER A 233 22.74 -15.86 13.21
N LEU A 234 23.75 -15.24 12.59
CA LEU A 234 23.63 -13.97 11.87
C LEU A 234 22.41 -13.97 10.91
N TRP A 235 22.05 -15.14 10.39
CA TRP A 235 20.87 -15.34 9.55
C TRP A 235 19.55 -14.92 10.22
N THR A 236 19.36 -15.25 11.50
CA THR A 236 18.15 -14.89 12.25
C THR A 236 18.04 -13.39 12.43
N ALA A 237 19.16 -12.70 12.64
CA ALA A 237 19.21 -11.23 12.67
C ALA A 237 18.86 -10.64 11.30
N VAL A 238 19.46 -11.15 10.21
CA VAL A 238 19.17 -10.71 8.84
C VAL A 238 17.69 -10.86 8.51
N VAL A 239 17.08 -11.99 8.86
CA VAL A 239 15.65 -12.25 8.61
C VAL A 239 14.77 -11.32 9.44
N SER A 240 15.10 -11.10 10.71
CA SER A 240 14.34 -10.21 11.60
C SER A 240 14.39 -8.75 11.12
N CYS A 241 15.58 -8.27 10.73
CA CYS A 241 15.77 -6.96 10.11
C CYS A 241 15.05 -6.86 8.76
N GLY A 242 15.10 -7.90 7.93
CA GLY A 242 14.40 -7.94 6.65
C GLY A 242 12.89 -7.79 6.80
N ILE A 243 12.29 -8.47 7.79
CA ILE A 243 10.85 -8.35 8.09
C ILE A 243 10.51 -6.96 8.62
N ALA A 244 11.34 -6.41 9.51
CA ALA A 244 11.16 -5.04 9.98
C ALA A 244 11.22 -4.02 8.82
N LEU A 245 12.18 -4.19 7.91
CA LEU A 245 12.30 -3.38 6.70
C LEU A 245 11.06 -3.54 5.80
N GLN A 246 10.53 -4.76 5.65
CA GLN A 246 9.30 -5.02 4.92
C GLN A 246 8.10 -4.29 5.54
N HIS A 247 7.96 -4.28 6.88
CA HIS A 247 6.90 -3.51 7.54
C HIS A 247 7.00 -2.01 7.22
N VAL A 248 8.21 -1.45 7.30
CA VAL A 248 8.48 -0.03 7.05
C VAL A 248 8.20 0.32 5.59
N LEU A 249 8.75 -0.44 4.63
CA LEU A 249 8.57 -0.19 3.20
C LEU A 249 7.11 -0.32 2.76
N LEU A 250 6.41 -1.35 3.23
CA LEU A 250 5.00 -1.56 2.91
C LEU A 250 4.16 -0.40 3.44
N SER A 251 4.41 0.04 4.67
CA SER A 251 3.71 1.17 5.30
C SER A 251 4.03 2.48 4.60
N TYR A 252 5.31 2.74 4.30
CA TYR A 252 5.76 3.93 3.58
C TYR A 252 5.06 4.07 2.22
N HIS A 253 5.09 3.02 1.38
CA HIS A 253 4.50 3.10 0.05
C HIS A 253 2.97 3.23 0.08
N VAL A 254 2.30 2.60 1.06
CA VAL A 254 0.85 2.75 1.27
C VAL A 254 0.51 4.16 1.76
N ILE A 255 1.30 4.76 2.66
CA ILE A 255 1.05 6.13 3.14
C ILE A 255 1.33 7.17 2.05
N ARG A 256 2.44 7.02 1.31
CA ARG A 256 2.88 7.96 0.28
C ARG A 256 2.05 7.93 -0.99
N ARG A 257 1.09 7.01 -1.10
CA ARG A 257 0.26 6.82 -2.29
C ARG A 257 1.06 6.51 -3.56
N GLU A 258 2.28 6.01 -3.38
CA GLU A 258 3.15 5.55 -4.47
C GLU A 258 2.68 4.19 -5.03
N TYR A 259 1.63 3.60 -4.44
CA TYR A 259 0.94 2.41 -4.93
C TYR A 259 0.05 2.61 -6.14
N CYS A 260 -0.21 3.87 -6.53
CA CYS A 260 -1.12 4.20 -7.60
C CYS A 260 -0.52 3.85 -8.97
N LEU A 261 -0.69 2.60 -9.36
CA LEU A 261 -0.65 2.11 -10.73
C LEU A 261 -1.90 2.61 -11.46
N TYR A 262 -2.11 3.93 -11.48
CA TYR A 262 -3.23 4.55 -12.19
C TYR A 262 -2.99 4.44 -13.68
N VAL A 263 -3.81 3.63 -14.34
CA VAL A 263 -4.10 3.79 -15.75
C VAL A 263 -5.00 5.01 -15.90
N LEU A 264 -4.44 6.15 -16.31
CA LEU A 264 -5.23 7.16 -16.98
C LEU A 264 -5.71 6.53 -18.29
N ARG A 265 -6.95 6.05 -18.32
CA ARG A 265 -7.62 5.77 -19.59
C ARG A 265 -7.58 7.08 -20.38
N ARG A 266 -6.86 7.08 -21.50
CA ARG A 266 -6.98 8.15 -22.50
C ARG A 266 -8.46 8.11 -22.90
N GLU A 267 -9.22 9.15 -22.56
CA GLU A 267 -10.49 9.41 -23.24
C GLU A 267 -10.12 9.51 -24.73
N SER A 268 -10.41 8.46 -25.49
CA SER A 268 -10.45 8.56 -26.94
C SER A 268 -11.47 9.65 -27.27
N PRO A 269 -11.22 10.50 -28.28
CA PRO A 269 -12.22 11.46 -28.72
C PRO A 269 -13.53 10.73 -29.02
N PRO A 270 -14.70 11.34 -28.74
CA PRO A 270 -15.98 10.64 -28.85
C PRO A 270 -16.21 10.25 -30.31
N SER A 271 -16.08 8.96 -30.62
CA SER A 271 -16.65 8.39 -31.83
C SER A 271 -18.13 8.18 -31.56
N SER A 272 -18.94 8.91 -32.32
CA SER A 272 -20.39 8.77 -32.39
C SER A 272 -20.78 7.37 -32.84
N SER A 273 -21.25 6.55 -31.91
CA SER A 273 -22.24 5.50 -32.17
C SER A 273 -22.81 5.09 -30.83
N GLY A 274 -24.12 5.26 -30.68
CA GLY A 274 -24.85 4.88 -29.48
C GLY A 274 -24.76 3.38 -29.26
N GLU A 275 -24.74 3.00 -27.98
CA GLU A 275 -25.69 2.04 -27.45
C GLU A 275 -25.66 2.13 -25.92
N THR A 276 -26.87 2.14 -25.38
CA THR A 276 -27.21 2.21 -23.97
C THR A 276 -26.80 0.90 -23.32
N ASP A 277 -25.95 0.93 -22.30
CA ASP A 277 -25.93 -0.15 -21.32
C ASP A 277 -26.00 0.42 -19.90
N ALA A 278 -27.10 0.05 -19.25
CA ALA A 278 -27.55 0.53 -17.97
C ALA A 278 -27.06 -0.45 -16.91
N GLY A 279 -26.03 -0.08 -16.14
CA GLY A 279 -25.53 -1.01 -15.14
C GLY A 279 -24.35 -0.58 -14.29
N ASP A 280 -24.22 0.71 -13.91
CA ASP A 280 -23.46 1.04 -12.69
C ASP A 280 -23.85 2.40 -12.11
N VAL A 281 -24.92 2.41 -11.31
CA VAL A 281 -25.35 3.57 -10.53
C VAL A 281 -25.14 3.25 -9.05
N ARG A 282 -23.91 3.39 -8.56
CA ARG A 282 -23.67 3.59 -7.12
C ARG A 282 -22.69 4.73 -6.85
N LEU A 283 -23.28 5.84 -6.37
CA LEU A 283 -22.64 6.96 -5.66
C LEU A 283 -21.69 7.86 -6.46
N ARG A 284 -22.16 8.39 -7.60
CA ARG A 284 -21.79 9.76 -7.95
C ARG A 284 -22.56 10.67 -7.01
N ARG A 285 -21.89 11.32 -6.05
CA ARG A 285 -22.48 12.46 -5.32
C ARG A 285 -23.11 13.36 -6.38
N SER A 286 -24.40 13.65 -6.21
CA SER A 286 -25.15 14.55 -7.08
C SER A 286 -24.60 15.96 -6.88
N HIS A 287 -23.50 16.26 -7.57
CA HIS A 287 -22.96 17.59 -7.71
C HIS A 287 -23.94 18.37 -8.60
N SER A 288 -24.97 18.94 -7.97
CA SER A 288 -26.13 19.60 -8.60
C SER A 288 -25.85 21.08 -8.95
N GLY A 289 -24.63 21.56 -8.73
CA GLY A 289 -24.28 22.94 -9.00
C GLY A 289 -24.44 23.28 -10.49
N LYS A 290 -25.38 24.16 -10.84
CA LYS A 290 -25.40 24.80 -12.16
C LYS A 290 -24.09 25.58 -12.33
N LEU A 291 -23.24 25.14 -13.26
CA LEU A 291 -21.99 25.80 -13.61
C LEU A 291 -22.26 26.84 -14.70
N THR A 292 -22.22 28.11 -14.34
CA THR A 292 -22.30 29.23 -15.29
C THR A 292 -20.92 29.87 -15.43
N GLN A 293 -20.57 30.37 -16.62
CA GLN A 293 -19.32 31.08 -16.87
C GLN A 293 -19.08 32.22 -15.86
N ARG A 294 -20.12 33.00 -15.54
CA ARG A 294 -20.05 34.06 -14.52
C ARG A 294 -19.66 33.57 -13.13
N ARG A 295 -20.11 32.37 -12.72
CA ARG A 295 -19.78 31.78 -11.41
C ARG A 295 -18.33 31.31 -11.40
N PHE A 296 -17.91 30.65 -12.48
CA PHE A 296 -16.54 30.16 -12.64
C PHE A 296 -15.50 31.31 -12.64
N GLU A 297 -15.73 32.35 -13.44
CA GLU A 297 -14.82 33.51 -13.51
C GLU A 297 -14.79 34.33 -12.22
N ARG A 298 -15.94 34.43 -11.54
CA ARG A 298 -16.01 35.08 -10.22
C ARG A 298 -15.16 34.34 -9.20
N PHE A 299 -15.25 33.01 -9.16
CA PHE A 299 -14.42 32.19 -8.28
C PHE A 299 -12.93 32.43 -8.53
N PHE A 300 -12.49 32.43 -9.79
CA PHE A 300 -11.08 32.68 -10.14
C PHE A 300 -10.60 34.08 -9.75
N ARG A 301 -11.48 35.08 -9.81
CA ARG A 301 -11.18 36.47 -9.44
C ARG A 301 -11.11 36.68 -7.92
N GLU A 302 -12.05 36.12 -7.18
CA GLU A 302 -12.17 36.31 -5.72
C GLU A 302 -11.18 35.41 -4.95
N HIS A 303 -11.11 34.13 -5.30
CA HIS A 303 -10.36 33.13 -4.53
C HIS A 303 -8.93 32.92 -5.05
N LYS A 304 -8.62 33.41 -6.25
CA LYS A 304 -7.30 33.33 -6.90
C LYS A 304 -6.63 31.94 -6.75
N PRO A 305 -7.30 30.85 -7.16
CA PRO A 305 -6.80 29.49 -6.97
C PRO A 305 -5.42 29.24 -7.63
N PHE A 306 -5.08 30.01 -8.67
CA PHE A 306 -3.80 29.96 -9.36
C PHE A 306 -2.59 30.28 -8.47
N LEU A 307 -2.75 31.02 -7.37
CA LEU A 307 -1.66 31.32 -6.44
C LEU A 307 -1.22 30.11 -5.62
N ARG A 308 -2.08 29.10 -5.44
CA ARG A 308 -1.77 27.91 -4.63
C ARG A 308 -0.86 26.95 -5.41
N PRO A 309 0.34 26.62 -4.92
CA PRO A 309 1.19 25.62 -5.53
C PRO A 309 0.51 24.25 -5.52
N GLY A 310 0.47 23.56 -6.66
CA GLY A 310 -0.10 22.22 -6.75
C GLY A 310 -1.61 22.13 -6.86
N TYR A 311 -2.32 23.26 -7.01
CA TYR A 311 -3.77 23.29 -7.25
C TYR A 311 -4.14 22.52 -8.54
N LYS A 312 -5.08 21.57 -8.42
CA LYS A 312 -5.48 20.62 -9.46
C LYS A 312 -6.98 20.67 -9.73
N MET A 313 -7.40 20.02 -10.81
CA MET A 313 -8.81 19.85 -11.16
C MET A 313 -9.63 19.20 -10.02
N THR A 314 -9.02 18.32 -9.21
CA THR A 314 -9.68 17.72 -8.05
C THR A 314 -10.08 18.76 -7.01
N ASP A 315 -9.22 19.75 -6.79
CA ASP A 315 -9.46 20.81 -5.80
C ASP A 315 -10.56 21.75 -6.32
N LEU A 316 -10.58 22.00 -7.63
CA LEU A 316 -11.64 22.78 -8.29
C LEU A 316 -13.01 22.08 -8.24
N VAL A 317 -13.04 20.75 -8.31
CA VAL A 317 -14.27 19.94 -8.16
C VAL A 317 -14.85 20.10 -6.77
N GLU A 318 -13.99 20.09 -5.74
CA GLU A 318 -14.39 20.29 -4.35
C GLU A 318 -14.84 21.74 -4.11
N ASP A 319 -14.10 22.73 -4.62
CA ASP A 319 -14.39 24.15 -4.42
C ASP A 319 -15.70 24.61 -5.08
N LEU A 320 -16.04 24.05 -6.25
CA LEU A 320 -17.25 24.44 -6.99
C LEU A 320 -18.44 23.50 -6.78
N ASP A 321 -18.20 22.33 -6.17
CA ASP A 321 -19.17 21.24 -6.02
C ASP A 321 -19.77 20.81 -7.38
N VAL A 322 -18.91 20.66 -8.39
CA VAL A 322 -19.28 20.28 -9.77
C VAL A 322 -18.44 19.09 -10.22
N ASN A 323 -19.08 18.13 -10.90
CA ASN A 323 -18.41 16.95 -11.43
C ASN A 323 -17.21 17.31 -12.33
N ARG A 324 -16.09 16.59 -12.14
CA ARG A 324 -14.86 16.73 -12.93
C ARG A 324 -15.09 16.71 -14.44
N THR A 325 -15.93 15.80 -14.94
CA THR A 325 -16.23 15.68 -16.38
C THR A 325 -16.93 16.95 -16.88
N VAL A 326 -17.87 17.48 -16.10
CA VAL A 326 -18.60 18.72 -16.42
C VAL A 326 -17.66 19.92 -16.41
N LEU A 327 -16.78 20.04 -15.41
CA LEU A 327 -15.79 21.12 -15.35
C LEU A 327 -14.77 21.05 -16.50
N SER A 328 -14.26 19.86 -16.81
CA SER A 328 -13.32 19.67 -17.93
C SER A 328 -13.97 20.01 -19.27
N ALA A 329 -15.19 19.50 -19.51
CA ALA A 329 -15.96 19.81 -20.71
C ALA A 329 -16.26 21.31 -20.82
N PHE A 330 -16.72 21.93 -19.73
CA PHE A 330 -16.99 23.37 -19.68
C PHE A 330 -15.76 24.20 -20.02
N ILE A 331 -14.59 23.91 -19.43
CA ILE A 331 -13.36 24.69 -19.68
C ILE A 331 -12.89 24.50 -21.12
N ASN A 332 -12.89 23.27 -21.62
CA ASN A 332 -12.49 22.98 -23.00
C ASN A 332 -13.43 23.67 -24.01
N GLN A 333 -14.74 23.64 -23.79
CA GLN A 333 -15.73 24.26 -24.69
C GLN A 333 -15.73 25.79 -24.60
N THR A 334 -15.63 26.36 -23.40
CA THR A 334 -15.74 27.82 -23.19
C THR A 334 -14.43 28.54 -23.51
N TYR A 335 -13.28 27.94 -23.18
CA TYR A 335 -11.97 28.61 -23.28
C TYR A 335 -11.03 27.97 -24.32
N GLY A 336 -11.43 26.86 -24.96
CA GLY A 336 -10.63 26.20 -26.00
C GLY A 336 -9.30 25.64 -25.48
N MET A 337 -9.18 25.36 -24.18
CA MET A 337 -7.94 24.90 -23.56
C MET A 337 -8.22 24.01 -22.36
N ASN A 338 -7.25 23.16 -22.00
CA ASN A 338 -7.37 22.35 -20.79
C ASN A 338 -7.20 23.18 -19.50
N PHE A 339 -7.65 22.64 -18.38
CA PHE A 339 -7.58 23.30 -17.06
C PHE A 339 -6.15 23.71 -16.65
N ASN A 340 -5.15 22.87 -16.87
CA ASN A 340 -3.78 23.19 -16.47
C ASN A 340 -3.26 24.40 -17.23
N ARG A 341 -3.57 24.50 -18.53
CA ARG A 341 -3.22 25.64 -19.36
C ARG A 341 -4.00 26.89 -18.94
N TYR A 342 -5.29 26.76 -18.67
CA TYR A 342 -6.11 27.85 -18.13
C TYR A 342 -5.51 28.40 -16.83
N LEU A 343 -5.21 27.53 -15.86
CA LEU A 343 -4.61 27.90 -14.58
C LEU A 343 -3.24 28.57 -14.75
N ASN A 344 -2.37 27.99 -15.57
CA ASN A 344 -1.03 28.53 -15.81
C ASN A 344 -1.07 29.89 -16.52
N ARG A 345 -2.08 30.16 -17.36
CA ARG A 345 -2.27 31.47 -17.99
C ARG A 345 -2.53 32.57 -16.96
N PHE A 346 -3.29 32.28 -15.91
CA PHE A 346 -3.45 33.21 -14.78
C PHE A 346 -2.15 33.40 -14.00
N ARG A 347 -1.39 32.32 -13.76
CA ARG A 347 -0.08 32.40 -13.09
C ARG A 347 0.91 33.27 -13.85
N LEU A 348 0.96 33.15 -15.17
CA LEU A 348 1.84 33.97 -16.03
C LEU A 348 1.43 35.45 -15.99
N ARG A 349 0.13 35.77 -16.09
CA ARG A 349 -0.36 37.15 -15.98
C ARG A 349 -0.05 37.77 -14.62
N GLU A 350 -0.21 37.00 -13.54
CA GLU A 350 0.12 37.47 -12.21
C GLU A 350 1.63 37.66 -12.03
N LEU A 351 2.45 36.82 -12.67
CA LEU A 351 3.89 36.99 -12.69
C LEU A 351 4.29 38.27 -13.42
N ASP A 352 3.68 38.57 -14.57
CA ASP A 352 3.92 39.82 -15.30
C ASP A 352 3.52 41.04 -14.45
N ARG A 353 2.41 40.95 -13.71
CA ARG A 353 1.97 41.97 -12.74
C ARG A 353 2.96 42.15 -11.59
N LEU A 354 3.54 41.07 -11.06
CA LEU A 354 4.55 41.15 -10.01
C LEU A 354 5.86 41.77 -10.52
N ARG A 355 6.22 41.52 -11.78
CA ARG A 355 7.44 42.06 -12.41
C ARG A 355 7.33 43.55 -12.72
N SER A 356 6.13 44.05 -13.01
CA SER A 356 5.91 45.48 -13.24
C SER A 356 5.90 46.31 -11.95
N HIS A 357 5.84 45.68 -10.78
CA HIS A 357 5.84 46.39 -9.50
C HIS A 357 7.24 46.95 -9.16
N PRO A 358 7.38 48.24 -8.78
CA PRO A 358 8.68 48.86 -8.48
C PRO A 358 9.53 48.09 -7.46
N ALA A 359 8.89 47.54 -6.42
CA ALA A 359 9.53 46.74 -5.37
C ALA A 359 10.17 45.40 -5.84
N ASN A 360 9.90 44.98 -7.07
CA ASN A 360 10.42 43.74 -7.65
C ASN A 360 11.31 43.99 -8.88
N GLN A 361 11.62 45.25 -9.20
CA GLN A 361 12.58 45.57 -10.25
C GLN A 361 13.95 44.95 -9.91
N GLY A 362 14.54 44.25 -10.88
CA GLY A 362 15.83 43.55 -10.72
C GLY A 362 15.75 42.16 -10.09
N LYS A 363 14.59 41.70 -9.58
CA LYS A 363 14.46 40.33 -9.06
C LYS A 363 14.45 39.30 -10.18
N SER A 364 15.14 38.19 -9.97
CA SER A 364 15.16 37.08 -10.92
C SER A 364 13.80 36.39 -11.01
N VAL A 365 13.44 35.89 -12.20
CA VAL A 365 12.18 35.15 -12.41
C VAL A 365 12.07 33.95 -11.46
N SER A 366 13.19 33.25 -11.22
CA SER A 366 13.24 32.11 -10.30
C SER A 366 12.84 32.46 -8.87
N SER A 367 13.07 33.69 -8.42
CA SER A 367 12.65 34.15 -7.08
C SER A 367 11.15 34.49 -6.98
N LEU A 368 10.49 34.78 -8.11
CA LEU A 368 9.09 35.23 -8.16
C LEU A 368 8.10 34.10 -8.51
N ILE A 369 8.53 33.07 -9.22
CA ILE A 369 7.64 31.98 -9.67
C ILE A 369 6.94 31.23 -8.52
N GLY A 370 7.59 31.13 -7.35
CA GLY A 370 7.00 30.51 -6.16
C GLY A 370 5.81 31.30 -5.60
N GLN A 371 5.79 32.63 -5.77
CA GLN A 371 4.73 33.52 -5.28
C GLN A 371 3.47 33.44 -6.14
N VAL A 372 3.59 32.98 -7.39
CA VAL A 372 2.48 32.84 -8.35
C VAL A 372 2.04 31.39 -8.52
N GLY A 373 2.42 30.50 -7.61
CA GLY A 373 1.93 29.11 -7.57
C GLY A 373 2.65 28.13 -8.51
N PHE A 374 3.77 28.50 -9.15
CA PHE A 374 4.62 27.52 -9.83
C PHE A 374 5.47 26.77 -8.81
N LYS A 375 5.52 25.44 -8.94
CA LYS A 375 6.31 24.57 -8.05
C LYS A 375 7.82 24.72 -8.29
N ASP A 376 8.21 24.84 -9.56
CA ASP A 376 9.59 24.90 -10.00
C ASP A 376 9.72 25.63 -11.34
N PHE A 377 10.96 25.95 -11.72
CA PHE A 377 11.27 26.63 -12.97
C PHE A 377 10.92 25.79 -14.21
N ARG A 378 10.95 24.46 -14.10
CA ARG A 378 10.59 23.55 -15.19
C ARG A 378 9.12 23.70 -15.57
N THR A 379 8.23 23.74 -14.58
CA THR A 379 6.79 23.94 -14.77
C THR A 379 6.48 25.30 -15.39
N TYR A 380 7.21 26.34 -14.96
CA TYR A 380 7.13 27.67 -15.57
C TYR A 380 7.57 27.65 -17.04
N SER A 381 8.72 27.04 -17.35
CA SER A 381 9.24 26.96 -18.74
C SER A 381 8.24 26.28 -19.68
N HIS A 382 7.66 25.14 -19.27
CA HIS A 382 6.62 24.46 -20.05
C HIS A 382 5.38 25.33 -20.28
N ALA A 383 4.97 26.14 -19.29
CA ALA A 383 3.83 27.04 -19.45
C ALA A 383 4.11 28.16 -20.46
N VAL A 384 5.33 28.72 -20.45
CA VAL A 384 5.75 29.76 -21.42
C VAL A 384 5.79 29.20 -22.84
N VAL A 385 6.35 28.01 -23.02
CA VAL A 385 6.37 27.34 -24.35
C VAL A 385 4.96 27.11 -24.87
N ALA A 386 4.07 26.57 -24.04
CA ALA A 386 2.68 26.30 -24.44
C ALA A 386 1.90 27.57 -24.84
N GLU A 387 2.13 28.72 -24.19
CA GLU A 387 1.51 29.99 -24.60
C GLU A 387 2.15 30.57 -25.88
N ARG A 388 3.46 30.36 -26.10
CA ARG A 388 4.13 30.77 -27.34
C ARG A 388 3.65 29.98 -28.56
N GLU A 389 3.58 28.65 -28.46
CA GLU A 389 3.06 27.78 -29.52
C GLU A 389 1.62 28.15 -29.89
N ALA A 390 0.80 28.46 -28.87
CA ALA A 390 -0.57 28.90 -29.09
C ALA A 390 -0.70 30.29 -29.74
N ALA A 391 0.24 31.20 -29.48
CA ALA A 391 0.28 32.48 -30.15
C ALA A 391 0.76 32.36 -31.61
N ALA A 392 1.68 31.41 -31.88
CA ALA A 392 2.17 31.11 -33.22
C ALA A 392 1.09 30.45 -34.09
N GLY A 393 0.37 29.46 -33.59
CA GLY A 393 -0.72 28.78 -34.32
C GLY A 393 -1.96 29.66 -34.58
N LYS A 394 -2.02 30.88 -34.02
CA LYS A 394 -3.05 31.88 -34.35
C LYS A 394 -2.61 32.89 -35.42
N ARG A 395 -1.32 32.92 -35.77
CA ARG A 395 -0.73 33.89 -36.71
C ARG A 395 -0.57 33.35 -38.13
N GLU A 396 -0.81 32.07 -38.37
CA GLU A 396 -0.95 31.52 -39.72
C GLU A 396 -2.43 31.64 -40.13
N PRO A 397 -2.80 32.56 -41.04
CA PRO A 397 -4.09 32.46 -41.71
C PRO A 397 -4.04 31.21 -42.59
N LYS A 398 -5.11 30.42 -42.57
CA LYS A 398 -5.36 29.45 -43.64
C LYS A 398 -5.38 30.23 -44.97
N GLU A 399 -4.33 30.09 -45.77
CA GLU A 399 -4.46 30.32 -47.20
C GLU A 399 -5.44 29.26 -47.72
N GLU A 400 -6.68 29.68 -47.92
CA GLU A 400 -7.60 28.98 -48.81
C GLU A 400 -6.98 29.02 -50.21
N GLY A 401 -6.30 27.93 -50.57
CA GLY A 401 -5.92 27.64 -51.96
C GLY A 401 -7.19 27.42 -52.79
N GLY A 402 -7.73 28.52 -53.31
CA GLY A 402 -8.71 28.53 -54.38
C GLY A 402 -8.01 28.73 -55.74
N THR A 403 -8.50 27.99 -56.74
CA THR A 403 -8.22 28.04 -58.19
C THR A 403 -6.84 27.55 -58.64
N ALA A 404 -6.71 26.69 -59.65
CA ALA A 404 -7.57 26.42 -60.81
C ALA A 404 -7.82 24.94 -61.05
#